data_AF-A0A2V8W9T1-F1
#
_entry.id   AF-A0A2V8W9T1-F1
#
_cell.length_a   1.000
_cell.length_b   1.000
_cell.length_c   1.000
_cell.angle_alpha   90.00
_cell.angle_beta   90.00
_cell.angle_gamma   90.00
#
_symmetry.space_group_name_H-M   'P 1'
#
loop_
_entity.id
_entity.type
_entity.pdbx_description
1 polymer ?
#
loop_
_entity_poly.entity_id
_entity_poly.type
_entity_poly.pdbx_seq_one_letter_code
_entity_poly.pdbx_strand_id
1 'polypeptide(L)' 'MRTGIDTDNMHPTCTGAPDGKCLPPPFDGSLLQVMPWPIHQNMTDHDLRAIYEYLSAIPCLEGGPGEPANRCK' A
#
# COMPACT_ATOMS: atom_id res chain seq x y z
N MET A 1 19.44 4.80 -11.61
CA MET A 1 18.19 4.47 -10.89
C MET A 1 18.46 3.23 -10.07
N ARG A 2 18.38 3.31 -8.73
CA ARG A 2 18.60 2.18 -7.83
C ARG A 2 17.25 1.51 -7.59
N THR A 3 16.89 0.51 -8.38
CA THR A 3 15.82 -0.41 -8.00
C THR A 3 16.42 -1.40 -7.01
N GLY A 4 16.01 -1.32 -5.74
CA GLY A 4 16.38 -2.32 -4.74
C GLY A 4 15.82 -3.68 -5.16
N ILE A 5 16.58 -4.75 -4.91
CA ILE A 5 16.11 -6.13 -5.13
C ILE A 5 15.34 -6.56 -3.88
N ASP A 6 14.20 -7.23 -4.06
CA ASP A 6 13.46 -7.85 -2.95
C ASP A 6 14.13 -9.16 -2.53
N THR A 7 15.02 -9.12 -1.54
CA THR A 7 15.88 -10.28 -1.21
C THR A 7 15.16 -11.43 -0.52
N ASP A 8 14.04 -11.16 0.15
CA ASP A 8 13.27 -12.17 0.87
C ASP A 8 12.12 -12.77 0.04
N ASN A 9 11.83 -12.19 -1.14
CA ASN A 9 10.72 -12.57 -2.02
C ASN A 9 9.38 -12.68 -1.26
N MET A 10 9.17 -11.83 -0.24
CA MET A 10 7.92 -11.86 0.52
C MET A 10 6.72 -11.43 -0.34
N HIS A 11 6.95 -10.68 -1.42
CA HIS A 11 5.90 -10.17 -2.31
C HIS A 11 6.15 -10.54 -3.78
N PRO A 12 5.95 -11.81 -4.19
CA PRO A 12 6.17 -12.24 -5.57
C PRO A 12 5.15 -11.64 -6.55
N THR A 13 5.45 -11.64 -7.85
CA THR A 13 4.49 -11.21 -8.89
C THR A 13 3.29 -12.16 -8.95
N CYS A 14 2.07 -11.62 -8.96
CA CYS A 14 0.84 -12.41 -9.03
C CYS A 14 0.76 -13.22 -10.34
N THR A 15 0.39 -14.50 -10.23
CA THR A 15 0.02 -15.37 -11.37
C THR A 15 -1.49 -15.48 -11.59
N GLY A 16 -2.29 -14.89 -10.70
CA GLY A 16 -3.75 -14.90 -10.69
C GLY A 16 -4.34 -13.67 -10.00
N ALA A 17 -5.57 -13.78 -9.46
CA ALA A 17 -6.20 -12.70 -8.72
C ALA A 17 -5.40 -12.33 -7.45
N PRO A 18 -5.30 -11.05 -7.07
CA PRO A 18 -4.53 -10.65 -5.90
C PRO A 18 -5.13 -11.24 -4.62
N ASP A 19 -4.30 -11.95 -3.85
CA ASP A 19 -4.64 -12.60 -2.58
C ASP A 19 -4.14 -11.83 -1.36
N GLY A 20 -3.58 -10.63 -1.58
CA GLY A 20 -2.97 -9.78 -0.56
C GLY A 20 -1.51 -10.09 -0.26
N LYS A 21 -0.93 -11.11 -0.91
CA LYS A 21 0.48 -11.51 -0.69
C LYS A 21 1.35 -11.28 -1.92
N CYS A 22 0.78 -11.37 -3.11
CA CYS A 22 1.48 -11.10 -4.36
C CYS A 22 1.29 -9.66 -4.86
N LEU A 23 2.25 -9.14 -5.63
CA LEU A 23 2.14 -7.85 -6.30
C LEU A 23 1.43 -8.01 -7.66
N PRO A 24 0.34 -7.27 -7.92
CA PRO A 24 -0.33 -7.31 -9.21
C PRO A 24 0.48 -6.54 -10.27
N PRO A 25 0.28 -6.84 -11.57
CA PRO A 25 0.81 -6.01 -12.66
C PRO A 25 0.38 -4.54 -12.49
N PRO A 26 1.25 -3.56 -12.79
CA PRO A 26 2.54 -3.67 -13.49
C PRO A 26 3.77 -3.86 -12.60
N PHE A 27 3.60 -4.17 -11.30
CA PHE A 27 4.72 -4.24 -10.36
C PHE A 27 5.46 -5.58 -10.47
N ASP A 28 6.80 -5.52 -10.39
CA ASP A 28 7.67 -6.69 -10.38
C ASP A 28 8.01 -7.07 -8.93
N GLY A 29 7.59 -8.26 -8.50
CA GLY A 29 7.86 -8.81 -7.18
C GLY A 29 9.32 -9.11 -6.88
N SER A 30 10.20 -9.09 -7.89
CA SER A 30 11.65 -9.20 -7.67
C SER A 30 12.29 -7.87 -7.24
N LEU A 31 11.53 -6.77 -7.32
CA LEU A 31 12.00 -5.43 -7.00
C LEU A 31 11.33 -4.89 -5.73
N LEU A 32 12.13 -4.25 -4.89
CA LEU A 32 11.65 -3.49 -3.76
C LEU A 32 10.79 -2.33 -4.29
N GLN A 33 9.52 -2.29 -3.89
CA GLN A 33 8.61 -1.23 -4.30
C GLN A 33 9.01 0.07 -3.58
N VAL A 34 9.67 0.96 -4.32
CA VAL A 34 10.01 2.29 -3.83
C VAL A 34 8.78 3.18 -4.00
N MET A 35 8.41 3.89 -2.93
CA MET A 35 7.36 4.91 -3.01
C MET A 35 7.65 5.87 -4.18
N PRO A 36 6.65 6.20 -5.02
CA PRO A 36 6.82 7.06 -6.20
C PRO A 36 6.97 8.54 -5.81
N TRP A 37 7.95 8.83 -4.95
CA TRP A 37 8.25 10.16 -4.43
C TRP A 37 8.41 11.22 -5.53
N PRO A 38 9.07 10.99 -6.68
CA PRO A 38 9.22 12.02 -7.71
C PRO A 38 7.90 12.57 -8.26
N ILE A 39 6.82 11.78 -8.19
CA ILE A 39 5.47 12.18 -8.62
C ILE A 39 4.81 13.02 -7.52
N HIS A 40 5.00 12.62 -6.26
CA HIS A 40 4.34 13.24 -5.11
C HIS A 40 5.16 14.36 -4.44
N GLN A 41 6.41 14.56 -4.83
CA GLN A 41 7.32 15.52 -4.18
C GLN A 41 6.84 16.97 -4.26
N ASN A 42 6.01 17.30 -5.26
CA ASN A 42 5.48 18.64 -5.49
C ASN A 42 4.08 18.85 -4.89
N MET A 43 3.58 17.91 -4.09
CA MET A 43 2.31 18.08 -3.38
C MET A 43 2.42 19.20 -2.36
N THR A 44 1.42 20.07 -2.32
CA THR A 44 1.38 21.16 -1.34
C THR A 44 0.91 20.65 0.01
N ASP A 45 1.14 21.42 1.07
CA ASP A 45 0.59 21.12 2.41
C ASP A 45 -0.95 20.99 2.38
N HIS A 46 -1.62 21.71 1.47
CA HIS A 46 -3.06 21.60 1.27
C HIS A 46 -3.45 20.24 0.68
N ASP A 47 -2.71 19.75 -0.32
CA ASP A 47 -2.98 18.45 -0.94
C ASP A 47 -2.75 17.30 0.05
N LEU A 48 -1.66 17.40 0.84
CA LEU A 48 -1.38 16.45 1.91
C LEU A 48 -2.49 16.46 2.97
N ARG A 49 -2.93 17.66 3.38
CA ARG A 49 -4.03 17.80 4.34
C ARG A 49 -5.32 17.18 3.83
N ALA A 50 -5.69 17.42 2.57
CA ALA A 50 -6.90 16.86 1.97
C ALA A 50 -6.89 15.31 2.01
N ILE A 51 -5.75 14.69 1.74
CA ILE A 51 -5.60 13.22 1.87
C ILE A 51 -5.80 12.77 3.31
N TYR A 52 -5.14 13.45 4.26
CA TYR A 52 -5.28 13.10 5.69
C TYR A 52 -6.70 13.28 6.20
N GLU A 53 -7.39 14.36 5.82
CA GLU A 53 -8.78 14.62 6.17
C GLU A 53 -9.70 13.55 5.60
N TYR A 54 -9.51 13.18 4.32
CA TYR A 54 -10.28 12.10 3.70
C TYR A 54 -10.07 10.77 4.43
N LEU A 55 -8.83 10.36 4.67
CA LEU A 55 -8.53 9.11 5.35
C LEU A 55 -9.06 9.08 6.80
N SER A 56 -9.03 10.23 7.49
CA SER A 56 -9.56 10.36 8.84
C SER A 56 -11.08 10.34 8.89
N ALA A 57 -11.74 10.69 7.79
CA ALA A 57 -13.19 10.63 7.67
C ALA A 57 -13.72 9.22 7.34
N ILE A 58 -12.85 8.28 6.92
CA ILE A 58 -13.24 6.90 6.65
C ILE A 58 -13.65 6.24 7.97
N PRO A 59 -14.90 5.73 8.09
CA PRO A 59 -15.32 5.04 9.30
C PRO A 59 -14.51 3.75 9.48
N CYS A 60 -14.23 3.39 10.73
CA CYS A 60 -13.58 2.14 11.03
C CYS A 60 -14.40 0.96 10.48
N LEU A 61 -13.73 0.09 9.72
CA LEU A 61 -14.32 -1.13 9.17
C LEU A 61 -14.05 -2.30 10.13
N GLU A 62 -15.09 -3.06 10.47
CA GLU A 62 -14.97 -4.28 11.27
C GLU A 62 -14.55 -5.47 10.40
N GLY A 63 -13.66 -6.33 10.92
CA GLY A 63 -13.51 -7.70 10.44
C GLY A 63 -12.41 -7.99 9.42
N GLY A 64 -11.16 -7.59 9.67
CA GLY A 64 -10.01 -8.13 8.94
C GLY A 64 -9.63 -9.57 9.36
N PRO A 65 -8.94 -10.35 8.51
CA PRO A 65 -8.40 -11.66 8.89
C PRO A 65 -7.44 -11.54 10.09
N GLY A 66 -7.81 -12.15 11.22
CA GLY A 66 -7.02 -12.09 12.46
C GLY A 66 -7.32 -10.89 13.37
N GLU A 67 -8.30 -10.06 13.05
CA GLU A 67 -8.68 -8.92 13.90
C GLU A 67 -9.64 -9.32 15.04
N PRO A 68 -9.49 -8.71 16.24
CA PRO A 68 -10.38 -8.97 17.36
C PRO A 68 -11.79 -8.41 17.09
N ALA A 69 -12.81 -9.06 17.66
CA ALA A 69 -14.18 -8.60 17.53
C ALA A 69 -14.41 -7.23 18.21
N ASN A 70 -15.17 -6.34 17.56
CA ASN A 70 -15.49 -4.98 18.04
C ASN A 70 -14.29 -4.02 18.06
N ARG A 71 -13.44 -4.03 17.03
CA ARG A 71 -12.29 -3.12 16.96
C ARG A 71 -12.71 -1.65 16.91
N CYS A 72 -13.87 -1.37 16.34
CA CYS A 72 -14.35 -0.03 16.05
C CYS A 72 -15.32 0.51 17.12
N LYS A 73 -15.39 -0.12 18.30
CA LYS A 73 -16.21 0.34 19.43
C LYS A 73 -15.51 1.38 20.30
#